data_AF-A0A7J9FLH5-F1
#
_entry.id   AF-A0A7J9FLH5-F1
#
_cell.length_a   1.000
_cell.length_b   1.000
_cell.length_c   1.000
_cell.angle_alpha   90.00
_cell.angle_beta   90.00
_cell.angle_gamma   90.00
#
_symmetry.space_group_name_H-M   'P 1'
#
loop_
_entity.id
_entity.type
_entity.pdbx_description
1 polymer ?
#
loop_
_entity_poly.entity_id
_entity_poly.type
_entity_poly.pdbx_seq_one_letter_code
_entity_poly.pdbx_strand_id
1 'polypeptide(L)'
;MDNESSNVSQAEEIKVQANEAFKAHKYGLAIDLYTQAIELNSQNAVYWANRAFAHTKLEEYGSAIQDATKAIEGYYRRGAAYLAMGKFKEALKDFQQ
;
A
#
# COMPACT_ATOMS: atom_id res chain seq x y z
N MET A 1 10.00 18.78 -11.00
CA MET A 1 9.88 18.18 -9.66
C MET A 1 8.45 18.27 -9.12
N ASP A 2 7.54 18.99 -9.79
CA ASP A 2 6.15 19.21 -9.32
C ASP A 2 5.20 18.03 -9.61
N ASN A 3 5.49 17.22 -10.63
CA ASN A 3 4.61 16.12 -11.05
C ASN A 3 4.64 14.91 -10.08
N GLU A 4 5.81 14.53 -9.55
CA GLU A 4 5.91 13.44 -8.57
C GLU A 4 5.19 13.76 -7.25
N SER A 5 5.33 14.99 -6.74
CA SER A 5 4.60 15.42 -5.54
C SER A 5 3.08 15.45 -5.76
N SER A 6 2.64 15.82 -6.96
CA SER A 6 1.23 15.78 -7.35
C SER A 6 0.68 14.35 -7.42
N ASN A 7 1.42 13.43 -8.03
CA ASN A 7 1.02 12.02 -8.14
C ASN A 7 0.93 11.34 -6.78
N VAL A 8 1.86 11.63 -5.87
CA VAL A 8 1.82 11.11 -4.49
C VAL A 8 0.58 11.62 -3.75
N SER A 9 0.26 12.92 -3.85
CA SER A 9 -0.93 13.48 -3.21
C SER A 9 -2.22 12.84 -3.76
N GLN A 10 -2.31 12.70 -5.09
CA GLN A 10 -3.45 12.09 -5.74
C GLN A 10 -3.60 10.60 -5.37
N ALA A 11 -2.50 9.85 -5.29
CA ALA A 11 -2.51 8.46 -4.85
C ALA A 11 -3.05 8.32 -3.41
N GLU A 12 -2.69 9.24 -2.52
CA GLU A 12 -3.19 9.24 -1.13
C GLU A 12 -4.69 9.54 -1.05
N GLU A 13 -5.21 10.44 -1.87
CA GLU A 13 -6.65 10.71 -1.98
C GLU A 13 -7.41 9.48 -2.50
N ILE A 14 -6.89 8.82 -3.54
CA ILE A 14 -7.49 7.59 -4.08
C ILE A 14 -7.45 6.46 -3.05
N LYS A 15 -6.36 6.32 -2.27
CA LYS A 15 -6.29 5.37 -1.16
C LYS A 15 -7.40 5.64 -0.12
N VAL A 16 -7.69 6.90 0.20
CA VAL A 16 -8.80 7.21 1.11
C VAL A 16 -10.14 6.73 0.53
N GLN A 17 -10.39 6.96 -0.75
CA GLN A 17 -11.59 6.45 -1.42
C GLN A 17 -11.64 4.91 -1.42
N ALA A 18 -10.51 4.24 -1.65
CA ALA A 18 -10.40 2.79 -1.61
C ALA A 18 -10.72 2.23 -0.21
N ASN A 19 -10.21 2.90 0.84
CA ASN A 19 -10.51 2.54 2.22
C ASN A 19 -12.03 2.66 2.52
N GLU A 20 -12.69 3.72 2.04
CA GLU A 20 -14.13 3.89 2.22
C GLU A 20 -14.94 2.84 1.43
N ALA A 21 -14.54 2.53 0.19
CA ALA A 21 -15.13 1.43 -0.58
C ALA A 21 -14.97 0.09 0.14
N PHE A 22 -13.81 -0.18 0.73
CA PHE A 22 -13.55 -1.38 1.51
C PHE A 22 -14.45 -1.47 2.74
N LYS A 23 -14.58 -0.39 3.52
CA LYS A 23 -15.50 -0.31 4.68
C LYS A 23 -16.96 -0.54 4.28
N ALA A 24 -17.34 -0.06 3.09
CA ALA A 24 -18.65 -0.30 2.50
C ALA A 24 -18.81 -1.73 1.90
N HIS A 25 -17.85 -2.63 2.13
CA HIS A 25 -17.82 -4.00 1.62
C HIS A 25 -17.82 -4.09 0.08
N LYS A 26 -17.49 -3.00 -0.62
CA LYS A 26 -17.35 -2.94 -2.08
C LYS A 26 -15.94 -3.32 -2.47
N TYR A 27 -15.57 -4.58 -2.25
CA TYR A 27 -14.18 -5.02 -2.35
C TYR A 27 -13.60 -4.91 -3.75
N GLY A 28 -14.37 -5.21 -4.81
CA GLY A 28 -13.92 -5.03 -6.19
C GLY A 28 -13.56 -3.57 -6.51
N LEU A 29 -14.43 -2.63 -6.11
CA LEU A 29 -14.14 -1.20 -6.25
C LEU A 29 -12.91 -0.77 -5.43
N ALA A 30 -12.75 -1.31 -4.22
CA ALA A 30 -11.56 -1.05 -3.42
C ALA A 30 -10.28 -1.53 -4.13
N ILE A 31 -10.31 -2.71 -4.75
CA ILE A 31 -9.19 -3.24 -5.55
C ILE A 31 -8.85 -2.31 -6.71
N ASP A 32 -9.85 -1.85 -7.46
CA ASP A 32 -9.64 -0.94 -8.60
C ASP A 32 -9.02 0.39 -8.14
N LEU A 33 -9.50 0.95 -7.04
CA LEU A 33 -8.98 2.20 -6.49
C LEU A 33 -7.55 2.02 -5.94
N TYR A 34 -7.25 0.94 -5.21
CA TYR A 34 -5.88 0.68 -4.78
C TYR A 34 -4.95 0.46 -5.98
N THR A 35 -5.43 -0.16 -7.05
CA THR A 35 -4.66 -0.33 -8.29
C THR A 35 -4.29 1.02 -8.90
N GLN A 36 -5.23 1.95 -9.00
CA GLN A 36 -4.95 3.32 -9.45
C GLN A 36 -3.95 4.04 -8.54
N ALA A 37 -4.07 3.89 -7.22
CA ALA A 37 -3.10 4.48 -6.28
C ALA A 37 -1.69 3.90 -6.46
N ILE A 38 -1.58 2.59 -6.76
CA ILE A 38 -0.31 1.90 -7.05
C ILE A 38 0.30 2.39 -8.38
N GLU A 39 -0.51 2.59 -9.41
CA GLU A 39 -0.05 3.11 -10.71
C GLU A 39 0.56 4.51 -10.57
N LEU A 40 -0.02 5.35 -9.70
CA LEU A 40 0.52 6.68 -9.40
C LEU A 40 1.72 6.65 -8.46
N ASN A 41 1.72 5.76 -7.46
CA ASN A 41 2.82 5.60 -6.51
C ASN A 41 2.91 4.16 -5.98
N SER A 42 3.74 3.36 -6.64
CA SER A 42 3.95 1.96 -6.27
C SER A 42 4.83 1.75 -5.04
N GLN A 43 5.49 2.80 -4.53
CA GLN A 43 6.42 2.71 -3.41
C GLN A 43 5.73 2.62 -2.04
N ASN A 44 4.45 2.97 -1.95
CA ASN A 44 3.72 2.88 -0.70
C ASN A 44 3.22 1.44 -0.45
N ALA A 45 3.93 0.73 0.43
CA ALA A 45 3.60 -0.65 0.85
C ALA A 45 2.16 -0.81 1.39
N VAL A 46 1.55 0.27 1.91
CA VAL A 46 0.18 0.25 2.44
C VAL A 46 -0.85 -0.06 1.34
N TYR A 47 -0.63 0.42 0.11
CA TYR A 47 -1.59 0.19 -0.98
C TYR A 47 -1.67 -1.29 -1.33
N TRP A 48 -0.51 -1.93 -1.43
CA TRP A 48 -0.38 -3.37 -1.66
C TRP A 48 -1.00 -4.17 -0.51
N ALA A 49 -0.70 -3.83 0.75
CA ALA A 49 -1.27 -4.53 1.92
C ALA A 49 -2.81 -4.45 1.95
N ASN A 50 -3.37 -3.27 1.67
CA ASN A 50 -4.81 -3.09 1.69
C ASN A 50 -5.51 -3.75 0.49
N ARG A 51 -4.88 -3.75 -0.69
CA ARG A 51 -5.40 -4.49 -1.85
C ARG A 51 -5.36 -6.01 -1.62
N ALA A 52 -4.31 -6.52 -0.99
CA ALA A 52 -4.24 -7.92 -0.54
C ALA A 52 -5.40 -8.28 0.40
N PHE A 53 -5.77 -7.36 1.31
CA PHE A 53 -6.90 -7.58 2.20
C PHE A 53 -8.23 -7.61 1.43
N ALA A 54 -8.40 -6.74 0.44
CA ALA A 54 -9.58 -6.74 -0.43
C ALA A 54 -9.69 -8.04 -1.25
N HIS A 55 -8.58 -8.51 -1.85
CA HIS A 55 -8.52 -9.81 -2.52
C HIS A 55 -8.89 -10.97 -1.57
N THR A 56 -8.40 -10.94 -0.32
CA THR A 56 -8.74 -11.95 0.69
C THR A 56 -10.24 -11.97 1.00
N LYS A 57 -10.90 -10.81 1.02
CA LYS A 57 -12.36 -10.72 1.22
C LYS A 57 -13.18 -11.28 0.06
N LEU A 58 -12.58 -11.36 -1.13
CA LEU A 58 -13.16 -12.01 -2.31
C LEU A 58 -12.67 -13.45 -2.51
N GLU A 59 -11.91 -14.00 -1.56
CA GLU A 59 -11.31 -15.33 -1.64
C GLU A 59 -10.30 -15.51 -2.80
N GLU A 60 -9.77 -14.40 -3.31
CA GLU A 60 -8.77 -14.34 -4.38
C GLU A 60 -7.36 -14.50 -3.80
N TYR A 61 -7.11 -15.63 -3.14
CA TYR A 61 -5.92 -15.84 -2.31
C TYR A 61 -4.59 -15.74 -3.06
N GLY A 62 -4.55 -16.13 -4.34
CA GLY A 62 -3.35 -16.00 -5.17
C GLY A 62 -2.91 -14.55 -5.34
N SER A 63 -3.85 -13.67 -5.69
CA SER A 63 -3.62 -12.22 -5.81
C SER A 63 -3.27 -11.61 -4.45
N ALA A 64 -3.96 -12.04 -3.39
CA ALA A 64 -3.67 -11.58 -2.02
C ALA A 64 -2.23 -11.88 -1.59
N ILE A 65 -1.72 -13.08 -1.87
CA ILE A 65 -0.34 -13.48 -1.54
C ILE A 65 0.68 -12.65 -2.33
N GLN A 66 0.42 -12.41 -3.62
CA GLN A 66 1.30 -11.60 -4.46
C GLN A 66 1.42 -10.17 -3.91
N ASP A 67 0.28 -9.54 -3.59
CA ASP A 67 0.25 -8.18 -3.04
C ASP A 67 0.86 -8.11 -1.63
N ALA A 68 0.58 -9.09 -0.76
CA ALA A 68 1.18 -9.14 0.58
C ALA A 68 2.70 -9.26 0.51
N THR A 69 3.22 -10.05 -0.42
CA THR A 69 4.67 -10.17 -0.65
C THR A 69 5.27 -8.83 -1.04
N LYS A 70 4.62 -8.08 -1.94
CA LYS A 70 5.05 -6.73 -2.34
C LYS A 70 5.02 -5.73 -1.18
N ALA A 71 4.00 -5.80 -0.34
CA ALA A 71 3.93 -4.96 0.85
C ALA A 71 5.10 -5.21 1.81
N ILE A 72 5.41 -6.48 2.10
CA ILE A 72 6.52 -6.87 2.98
C ILE A 72 7.87 -6.39 2.42
N GLU A 73 8.11 -6.60 1.11
CA GLU A 73 9.31 -6.09 0.44
C GLU A 73 9.45 -4.57 0.59
N GLY A 74 8.34 -3.83 0.48
CA GLY A 74 8.30 -2.38 0.64
C GLY A 74 8.61 -1.92 2.07
N TYR A 75 7.97 -2.53 3.08
CA TYR A 75 8.25 -2.22 4.49
C TYR A 75 9.69 -2.52 4.85
N TYR A 76 10.23 -3.68 4.43
CA TYR A 76 11.62 -4.02 4.68
C TYR A 76 12.59 -3.00 4.06
N ARG A 77 12.37 -2.59 2.81
CA ARG A 77 13.21 -1.59 2.13
C ARG A 77 13.14 -0.23 2.83
N ARG A 78 11.95 0.23 3.21
CA ARG A 78 11.78 1.52 3.91
C ARG A 78 12.38 1.48 5.31
N GLY A 79 12.20 0.38 6.05
CA GLY A 79 12.83 0.15 7.34
C GLY A 79 14.35 0.16 7.26
N ALA A 80 14.93 -0.50 6.25
CA ALA A 80 16.38 -0.48 5.99
C ALA A 80 16.90 0.94 5.67
N ALA A 81 16.14 1.73 4.90
CA ALA A 81 16.48 3.12 4.63
C ALA A 81 16.45 3.98 5.91
N TYR A 82 15.42 3.81 6.77
CA TYR A 82 15.37 4.50 8.06
C TYR A 82 16.53 4.10 8.98
N LEU A 83 16.90 2.82 8.99
CA LEU A 83 18.05 2.33 9.74
C LEU A 83 19.35 3.00 9.30
N ALA A 84 19.57 3.09 7.97
CA ALA A 84 20.73 3.77 7.41
C ALA A 84 20.76 5.27 7.73
N MET A 85 19.60 5.90 7.92
CA MET A 85 19.46 7.30 8.36
C MET A 85 19.58 7.48 9.88
N GLY A 86 19.79 6.42 10.67
CA GLY A 86 19.80 6.47 12.14
C GLY A 86 18.42 6.64 12.78
N LYS A 87 17.34 6.50 12.01
CA LYS A 87 15.95 6.61 12.46
C LYS A 87 15.44 5.27 12.98
N PHE A 88 16.01 4.83 14.10
CA PHE A 88 15.80 3.47 14.63
C PHE A 88 14.35 3.16 15.02
N LYS A 89 13.60 4.16 15.51
CA LYS A 89 12.19 3.96 15.90
C LYS A 89 11.31 3.69 14.69
N GLU A 90 11.51 4.46 13.62
CA GLU A 90 10.80 4.33 12.35
C GLU A 90 11.18 3.03 11.65
N ALA A 91 12.47 2.66 11.66
CA ALA A 91 12.94 1.39 11.13
C ALA A 91 12.29 0.20 11.84
N LEU A 92 12.28 0.20 13.18
CA LEU A 92 11.67 -0.86 13.97
C LEU A 92 10.18 -1.00 13.68
N LYS A 93 9.46 0.12 13.55
CA LYS A 93 8.04 0.12 13.20
C LYS A 93 7.81 -0.56 11.86
N ASP A 94 8.61 -0.26 10.84
CA ASP A 94 8.45 -0.87 9.52
C ASP A 94 8.81 -2.37 9.51
N PHE A 95 9.81 -2.80 10.28
CA PHE A 95 10.15 -4.22 10.38
C PHE A 95 9.11 -5.07 11.13
N GLN A 96 8.17 -4.44 11.84
CA GLN A 96 7.12 -5.10 12.63
C GLN A 96 5.74 -5.10 11.95
N GLN A 97 5.64 -4.62 10.70
CA GLN A 97 4.41 -4.63 9.91
C GLN A 97 4.20 -5.99 9.22
#